data_AF-A0AAW3RM66-F1
#
_entry.id   AF-A0AAW3RM66-F1
#
_cell.length_a   1.000
_cell.length_b   1.000
_cell.length_c   1.000
_cell.angle_alpha   90.00
_cell.angle_beta   90.00
_cell.angle_gamma   90.00
#
_symmetry.space_group_name_H-M   'P 1'
#
loop_
_entity.id
_entity.type
_entity.pdbx_description
1 polymer ?
#
loop_
_entity_poly.entity_id
_entity_poly.type
_entity_poly.pdbx_seq_one_letter_code
_entity_poly.pdbx_strand_id
1 'polypeptide(L)'
;MRETFNGFWLDDDVIQEIKDAISKASELCDYRADYPDSSQPVGGWTPSIHMPRWASRILLEITDIRVEKLKHIPRDGFIAEGYPAERATDGGEYDPFLWYRDLWESIYGAGSWQANSWIWVIEFKQIK
;
A
#
# COMPACT_ATOMS: atom_id res chain seq x y z
N MET A 1 14.07 -10.56 -13.88
CA MET A 1 14.44 -9.68 -12.76
C MET A 1 15.16 -10.57 -11.75
N ARG A 2 16.45 -10.33 -11.47
CA ARG A 2 17.20 -11.10 -10.45
C ARG A 2 17.09 -10.32 -9.15
N GLU A 3 16.34 -10.85 -8.19
CA GLU A 3 16.14 -10.23 -6.88
C GLU A 3 17.31 -10.61 -5.99
N THR A 4 18.21 -9.65 -5.73
CA THR A 4 19.33 -9.85 -4.82
C THR A 4 18.82 -9.64 -3.39
N PHE A 5 18.12 -10.65 -2.86
CA PHE A 5 17.72 -10.66 -1.45
C PHE A 5 18.91 -11.09 -0.58
N ASN A 6 19.27 -10.26 0.40
CA ASN A 6 20.32 -10.52 1.40
C ASN A 6 19.74 -10.96 2.76
N GLY A 7 18.50 -11.46 2.79
CA GLY A 7 17.92 -12.09 3.99
C GLY A 7 18.23 -13.59 4.06
N PHE A 8 17.78 -14.24 5.14
CA PHE A 8 17.93 -15.68 5.39
C PHE A 8 17.76 -16.48 4.09
N TRP A 9 18.81 -17.19 3.67
CA TRP A 9 18.76 -18.05 2.49
C TRP A 9 17.76 -19.17 2.78
N LEU A 10 16.58 -19.09 2.17
CA LEU A 10 15.63 -20.19 2.13
C LEU A 10 16.02 -21.08 0.95
N ASP A 11 16.12 -22.39 1.18
CA ASP A 11 16.36 -23.35 0.10
C ASP A 11 15.19 -23.34 -0.90
N ASP A 12 15.48 -23.62 -2.18
CA ASP A 12 14.48 -23.59 -3.26
C ASP A 12 13.29 -24.53 -2.99
N ASP A 13 13.54 -25.66 -2.31
CA ASP A 13 12.50 -26.62 -1.91
C ASP A 13 11.52 -25.99 -0.90
N VAL A 14 12.03 -25.22 0.06
CA VAL A 14 11.22 -24.50 1.06
C VAL A 14 10.42 -23.37 0.40
N ILE A 15 11.03 -22.67 -0.57
CA ILE A 15 10.33 -21.66 -1.37
C ILE A 15 9.19 -22.30 -2.17
N GLN A 16 9.40 -23.50 -2.70
CA GLN A 16 8.39 -24.21 -3.47
C GLN A 16 7.24 -24.70 -2.58
N GLU A 17 7.52 -25.19 -1.37
CA GLU A 17 6.51 -25.51 -0.37
C GLU A 17 5.65 -24.30 0.00
N ILE A 18 6.25 -23.11 0.13
CA ILE A 18 5.48 -21.88 0.40
C ILE A 18 4.58 -21.52 -0.79
N LYS A 19 5.10 -21.61 -2.01
CA LYS A 19 4.31 -21.36 -3.23
C LYS A 19 3.15 -22.33 -3.38
N ASP A 20 3.35 -23.58 -2.98
CA ASP A 20 2.34 -24.64 -3.01
C ASP A 20 1.41 -24.58 -1.78
N ALA A 21 1.55 -23.55 -0.94
CA ALA A 21 0.79 -23.31 0.28
C ALA A 21 0.89 -24.44 1.33
N ILE A 22 1.95 -25.24 1.26
CA ILE A 22 2.27 -26.32 2.20
C ILE A 22 2.81 -25.74 3.52
N SER A 23 3.62 -24.68 3.43
CA SER A 23 4.22 -23.95 4.56
C SER A 23 3.93 -22.45 4.43
N LYS A 24 3.78 -21.69 5.53
CA LYS A 24 3.55 -20.24 5.42
C LYS A 24 4.86 -19.46 5.45
N ALA A 25 4.99 -18.45 4.59
CA ALA A 25 6.13 -17.52 4.63
C ALA A 25 6.33 -16.89 6.02
N SER A 26 5.23 -16.61 6.72
CA SER A 26 5.22 -16.07 8.09
C SER A 26 5.78 -17.03 9.15
N GLU A 27 5.94 -18.32 8.84
CA GLU A 27 6.54 -19.31 9.74
C GLU A 27 8.08 -19.36 9.62
N LEU A 28 8.64 -18.73 8.58
CA LEU A 28 10.07 -18.78 8.25
C LEU A 28 10.74 -17.40 8.23
N CYS A 29 9.99 -16.36 7.87
CA CYS A 29 10.45 -14.98 7.84
C CYS A 29 9.30 -14.04 8.20
N ASP A 30 9.52 -13.22 9.22
CA ASP A 30 8.59 -12.19 9.64
C ASP A 30 8.76 -10.92 8.79
N TYR A 31 7.69 -10.48 8.11
CA TYR A 31 7.60 -9.19 7.42
C TYR A 31 6.65 -8.22 8.14
N ARG A 32 6.77 -6.89 7.89
CA ARG A 32 6.07 -5.90 8.72
C ARG A 32 4.62 -5.90 8.34
N ALA A 33 4.39 -6.20 7.08
CA ALA A 33 3.09 -6.48 6.53
C ALA A 33 2.36 -7.54 7.37
N ASP A 34 3.03 -8.50 8.01
CA ASP A 34 2.41 -9.55 8.86
C ASP A 34 1.84 -9.03 10.17
N TYR A 35 2.22 -7.82 10.58
CA TYR A 35 1.82 -7.23 11.84
C TYR A 35 0.86 -6.06 11.61
N PRO A 36 -0.25 -5.93 12.36
CA PRO A 36 -1.08 -4.73 12.32
C PRO A 36 -0.27 -3.49 12.69
N ASP A 37 -0.69 -2.32 12.19
CA ASP A 37 0.06 -1.07 12.37
C ASP A 37 0.26 -0.70 13.85
N SER A 38 -0.66 -1.11 14.72
CA SER A 38 -0.62 -0.91 16.17
C SER A 38 0.34 -1.83 16.94
N SER A 39 0.91 -2.85 16.29
CA SER A 39 1.86 -3.78 16.92
C SER A 39 3.29 -3.55 16.43
N GLN A 40 4.25 -3.62 17.35
CA GLN A 40 5.66 -3.66 16.96
C GLN A 40 6.06 -5.09 16.64
N PRO A 41 6.76 -5.31 15.52
CA PRO A 41 7.26 -6.64 15.20
C PRO A 41 8.24 -7.12 16.27
N VAL A 42 8.25 -8.43 16.53
CA VAL A 42 9.23 -9.06 17.41
C VAL A 42 10.63 -8.92 16.77
N GLY A 43 11.69 -8.87 17.59
CA GLY A 43 13.06 -8.76 17.06
C GLY A 43 13.37 -9.85 16.04
N GLY A 44 13.93 -9.49 14.88
CA GLY A 44 14.19 -10.41 13.75
C GLY A 44 13.37 -10.14 12.48
N TRP A 45 12.45 -9.18 12.53
CA TRP A 45 11.64 -8.75 11.40
C TRP A 45 12.43 -8.08 10.25
N THR A 46 12.06 -8.36 8.99
CA THR A 46 12.71 -7.82 7.78
C THR A 46 11.84 -6.79 7.01
N PRO A 47 12.39 -5.59 6.67
CA PRO A 47 11.72 -4.58 5.84
C PRO A 47 11.04 -5.13 4.59
N SER A 48 9.79 -4.72 4.33
CA SER A 48 9.02 -5.17 3.15
C SER A 48 9.68 -4.78 1.83
N ILE A 49 10.57 -3.78 1.81
CA ILE A 49 11.39 -3.42 0.64
C ILE A 49 12.39 -4.51 0.24
N HIS A 50 12.67 -5.43 1.16
CA HIS A 50 13.47 -6.62 0.89
C HIS A 50 12.58 -7.84 0.62
N MET A 51 11.26 -7.77 0.80
CA MET A 51 10.36 -8.89 0.55
C MET A 51 10.51 -9.38 -0.90
N PRO A 52 10.85 -10.66 -1.12
CA PRO A 52 10.92 -11.23 -2.46
C PRO A 52 9.52 -11.31 -3.07
N ARG A 53 9.41 -11.27 -4.39
CA ARG A 53 8.11 -11.22 -5.09
C ARG A 53 7.15 -12.33 -4.71
N TRP A 54 7.64 -13.55 -4.47
CA TRP A 54 6.81 -14.69 -4.12
C TRP A 54 6.14 -14.56 -2.75
N ALA A 55 6.70 -13.73 -1.85
CA ALA A 55 6.15 -13.46 -0.53
C ALA A 55 5.21 -12.25 -0.50
N SER A 56 5.10 -11.49 -1.60
CA SER A 56 4.23 -10.32 -1.67
C SER A 56 2.77 -10.73 -1.68
N ARG A 57 1.94 -10.04 -0.88
CA ARG A 57 0.49 -10.27 -0.85
C ARG A 57 -0.24 -9.71 -2.07
N ILE A 58 0.31 -8.66 -2.66
CA ILE A 58 -0.26 -8.01 -3.84
C ILE A 58 0.85 -7.69 -4.84
N LEU A 59 0.56 -7.91 -6.11
CA LEU A 59 1.41 -7.49 -7.21
C LEU A 59 0.68 -6.40 -7.99
N LEU A 60 1.25 -5.19 -8.03
CA LEU A 60 0.68 -4.04 -8.73
C LEU A 60 1.57 -3.70 -9.92
N GLU A 61 0.99 -3.67 -11.12
CA GLU A 61 1.65 -3.15 -12.32
C GLU A 61 1.25 -1.69 -12.51
N ILE A 62 2.25 -0.79 -12.58
CA ILE A 62 2.02 0.63 -12.86
C ILE A 62 1.60 0.79 -14.31
N THR A 63 0.45 1.41 -14.54
CA THR A 63 -0.14 1.62 -15.88
C THR A 63 0.08 3.04 -16.40
N ASP A 64 0.14 4.03 -15.51
CA ASP A 64 0.36 5.43 -15.88
C ASP A 64 1.04 6.21 -14.74
N ILE A 65 1.82 7.23 -15.10
CA ILE A 65 2.45 8.17 -14.16
C ILE A 65 2.34 9.58 -14.74
N ARG A 66 1.72 10.50 -14.01
CA ARG A 66 1.58 11.90 -14.41
C ARG A 66 1.75 12.86 -13.24
N VAL A 67 1.94 14.14 -13.57
CA VAL A 67 2.11 15.22 -12.59
C VAL A 67 0.89 16.13 -12.64
N GLU A 68 0.22 16.32 -11.51
CA GLU A 68 -0.99 17.15 -11.40
C GLU A 68 -0.91 18.11 -10.20
N LYS A 69 -1.81 19.10 -10.17
CA LYS A 69 -2.01 19.93 -8.99
C LYS A 69 -2.93 19.21 -8.00
N LEU A 70 -2.57 19.23 -6.72
CA LEU A 70 -3.34 18.57 -5.65
C LEU A 70 -4.84 18.90 -5.68
N LYS A 71 -5.20 20.17 -5.88
CA LYS A 71 -6.61 20.61 -5.90
C LYS A 71 -7.33 20.36 -7.23
N HIS A 72 -6.65 19.82 -8.25
CA HIS A 72 -7.23 19.52 -9.57
C HIS A 72 -7.69 18.06 -9.72
N ILE A 73 -7.53 17.24 -8.67
CA ILE A 73 -7.95 15.84 -8.69
C ILE A 73 -9.47 15.76 -8.96
N PRO A 74 -9.90 15.00 -9.99
CA PRO A 74 -11.31 14.82 -10.29
C PRO A 74 -11.99 13.92 -9.26
N ARG A 75 -13.32 13.95 -9.21
CA ARG A 75 -14.11 13.11 -8.28
C ARG A 75 -13.75 11.62 -8.37
N ASP A 76 -13.51 11.12 -9.57
CA ASP A 76 -13.16 9.71 -9.82
C ASP A 76 -11.81 9.34 -9.17
N GLY A 77 -10.88 10.29 -9.03
CA GLY A 77 -9.62 10.08 -8.33
C GLY A 77 -9.81 9.82 -6.84
N PHE A 78 -10.77 10.48 -6.20
CA PHE A 78 -11.07 10.22 -4.78
C PHE A 78 -11.64 8.81 -4.59
N ILE A 79 -12.51 8.35 -5.51
CA ILE A 79 -13.09 7.00 -5.47
C ILE A 79 -11.99 5.96 -5.69
N ALA A 80 -11.09 6.18 -6.65
CA ALA A 80 -9.96 5.29 -6.93
C ALA A 80 -8.99 5.18 -5.74
N GLU A 81 -8.80 6.27 -4.97
CA GLU A 81 -7.99 6.27 -3.74
C GLU A 81 -8.66 5.48 -2.60
N GLY A 82 -9.96 5.22 -2.69
CA GLY A 82 -10.73 4.49 -1.68
C GLY A 82 -11.66 5.37 -0.85
N TYR A 83 -12.15 6.49 -1.40
CA TYR A 83 -13.21 7.27 -0.78
C TYR A 83 -14.39 6.36 -0.39
N PRO A 84 -14.75 6.27 0.91
CA PRO A 84 -15.84 5.42 1.36
C PRO A 84 -17.16 6.04 0.93
N ALA A 85 -17.67 5.60 -0.22
CA ALA A 85 -18.91 6.12 -0.80
C ALA A 85 -20.18 5.74 -0.01
N GLU A 86 -20.06 4.91 1.02
CA GLU A 86 -21.18 4.56 1.89
C GLU A 86 -21.56 5.74 2.78
N ARG A 87 -22.87 6.04 2.82
CA ARG A 87 -23.45 7.02 3.74
C ARG A 87 -23.12 6.62 5.17
N ALA A 88 -22.60 7.57 5.95
CA ALA A 88 -22.58 7.41 7.39
C ALA A 88 -24.02 7.17 7.88
N THR A 89 -24.18 6.35 8.92
CA THR A 89 -25.50 5.93 9.47
C THR A 89 -26.38 7.09 9.93
N ASP A 90 -25.79 8.27 10.11
CA ASP A 90 -26.43 9.55 10.45
C ASP A 90 -26.91 10.35 9.21
N GLY A 91 -26.76 9.82 8.00
CA GLY A 91 -27.44 10.31 6.79
C GLY A 91 -26.65 11.31 5.94
N GLY A 92 -25.36 11.54 6.21
CA GLY A 92 -24.50 12.39 5.38
C GLY A 92 -23.74 11.61 4.29
N GLU A 93 -23.76 12.09 3.05
CA GLU A 93 -22.62 11.87 2.14
C GLU A 93 -21.48 12.77 2.63
N TYR A 94 -20.35 12.19 2.98
CA TYR A 94 -19.16 12.99 3.21
C TYR A 94 -18.76 13.62 1.87
N ASP A 95 -18.38 14.89 1.83
CA ASP A 95 -17.95 15.46 0.55
C ASP A 95 -16.57 14.84 0.18
N PRO A 96 -16.39 14.20 -1.00
CA PRO A 96 -15.13 13.52 -1.33
C PRO A 96 -13.91 14.44 -1.30
N PHE A 97 -14.11 15.72 -1.63
CA PHE A 97 -13.04 16.70 -1.60
C PHE A 97 -12.64 17.04 -0.16
N LEU A 98 -13.61 17.19 0.76
CA LEU A 98 -13.32 17.34 2.19
C LEU A 98 -12.64 16.11 2.77
N TRP A 99 -13.07 14.90 2.38
CA TRP A 99 -12.45 13.65 2.84
C TRP A 99 -11.00 13.57 2.40
N TYR A 100 -10.74 13.82 1.12
CA TYR A 100 -9.39 13.74 0.57
C TYR A 100 -8.49 14.84 1.14
N ARG A 101 -9.02 16.04 1.39
CA ARG A 101 -8.30 17.09 2.12
C ARG A 101 -7.85 16.59 3.49
N ASP A 102 -8.78 16.05 4.28
CA ASP A 102 -8.49 15.65 5.66
C ASP A 102 -7.52 14.47 5.70
N LEU A 103 -7.65 13.52 4.76
CA LEU A 103 -6.67 12.46 4.55
C LEU A 103 -5.29 13.03 4.21
N TRP A 104 -5.20 13.96 3.26
CA TRP A 104 -3.95 14.58 2.84
C TRP A 104 -3.26 15.30 4.00
N GLU A 105 -4.00 16.12 4.75
CA GLU A 105 -3.46 16.82 5.92
C GLU A 105 -3.06 15.87 7.06
N SER A 106 -3.71 14.71 7.18
CA SER A 106 -3.31 13.69 8.16
C SER A 106 -1.93 13.07 7.86
N ILE A 107 -1.58 12.96 6.57
CA ILE A 107 -0.32 12.36 6.10
C ILE A 107 0.81 13.40 6.09
N TYR A 108 0.54 14.61 5.57
CA TYR A 108 1.56 15.63 5.31
C TYR A 108 1.54 16.79 6.31
N GLY A 109 0.62 16.77 7.28
CA GLY A 109 0.47 17.79 8.31
C GLY A 109 -0.55 18.88 7.95
N ALA A 110 -0.98 19.62 8.98
CA ALA A 110 -1.96 20.69 8.85
C ALA A 110 -1.45 21.80 7.92
N GLY A 111 -2.33 22.29 7.03
CA GLY A 111 -2.01 23.35 6.06
C GLY A 111 -1.32 22.85 4.79
N SER A 112 -0.91 21.59 4.72
CA SER A 112 -0.32 20.98 3.52
C SER A 112 -1.27 21.01 2.32
N TRP A 113 -2.58 20.94 2.56
CA TRP A 113 -3.60 21.08 1.52
C TRP A 113 -3.56 22.45 0.84
N GLN A 114 -3.30 23.51 1.61
CA GLN A 114 -3.34 24.88 1.09
C GLN A 114 -2.19 25.20 0.15
N ALA A 115 -1.05 24.51 0.33
CA ALA A 115 0.11 24.66 -0.53
C ALA A 115 -0.20 24.35 -2.02
N ASN A 116 -1.21 23.51 -2.29
CA ASN A 116 -1.58 23.09 -3.65
C ASN A 116 -0.35 22.69 -4.47
N SER A 117 0.47 21.83 -3.90
CA SER A 117 1.73 21.38 -4.48
C SER A 117 1.48 20.56 -5.76
N TRP A 118 2.53 20.44 -6.57
CA TRP A 118 2.56 19.46 -7.65
C TRP A 118 2.74 18.07 -7.03
N ILE A 119 1.89 17.14 -7.44
CA ILE A 119 1.85 15.77 -6.95
C ILE A 119 2.03 14.80 -8.11
N TRP A 120 2.53 13.61 -7.78
CA TRP A 120 2.55 12.49 -8.71
C TRP A 120 1.26 11.70 -8.57
N VAL A 121 0.56 11.48 -9.68
CA VAL A 121 -0.57 10.57 -9.76
C VAL A 121 -0.08 9.31 -10.44
N ILE A 122 -0.21 8.17 -9.75
CA ILE A 122 0.28 6.87 -10.20
C ILE A 122 -0.93 5.95 -10.31
N GLU A 123 -1.20 5.46 -11.52
CA GLU A 123 -2.24 4.46 -11.75
C GLU A 123 -1.62 3.08 -11.79
N PHE A 124 -2.31 2.11 -11.21
CA PHE A 124 -1.87 0.73 -11.20
C PHE A 124 -3.04 -0.23 -11.37
N LYS A 125 -2.72 -1.42 -11.89
CA LYS A 125 -3.63 -2.56 -11.90
C LYS A 125 -3.06 -3.71 -11.09
N GLN A 126 -3.91 -4.41 -10.37
CA GLN A 126 -3.53 -5.62 -9.65
C GLN A 126 -3.33 -6.77 -10.63
N ILE A 127 -2.17 -7.43 -10.55
CA ILE A 127 -1.88 -8.68 -11.25
C ILE A 127 -2.24 -9.83 -10.29
N LYS A 128 -3.13 -10.71 -10.74
CA LYS A 128 -3.46 -11.96 -10.05
C LYS A 128 -2.58 -13.10 -10.55
#